data_AF-A0A1X1RGY6-F1
#
_entry.id   AF-A0A1X1RGY6-F1
#
_cell.length_a   1.000
_cell.length_b   1.000
_cell.length_c   1.000
_cell.angle_alpha   90.00
_cell.angle_beta   90.00
_cell.angle_gamma   90.00
#
_symmetry.space_group_name_H-M   'P 1'
#
loop_
_entity.id
_entity.type
_entity.pdbx_description
1 polymer ?
#
loop_
_entity_poly.entity_id
_entity_poly.type
_entity_poly.pdbx_seq_one_letter_code
_entity_poly.pdbx_strand_id
1 'polypeptide(L)'
;MLPSRSRLQSWNPGSLSLAGSAVSTGGGSVYGAVRTLDDECDRLPEARTWQGQAHDAATAMFRRATQHASKFKTCTDGEASALEKGDHTIGAARQALLRKADEVDQGELQVTDQWVVLIKPARMSAEKAAQLQEQANQEQAEINRLLIAVGDADDGTAAAIQAAAKDLGFQPPDRNSPFYGMKQGEIPPGDEVPDPRLPAGRVQQEMIRDQDMATTVRDTREYTDTDGHRHKTLTMLDGSRHEISEWGTLDPSVNDIYYDKNGKLISDTLSQTQYNGVKATTIKFGDGTTVAMTCTPDGKCAGGVTTADGRHGVLPEEFFSHPALTTVGGALTGLEKQSERGIPQLTPKSVENVGKAAKFGGATLGIATAIYDTVKAPTLREACVATFSGAAGIGGGEVGGTLAAAGITALGNPELAPVFAMGGNMLGGWTFGYVGGIVGNVVCRP
;
A
#
# COMPACT_ATOMS: atom_id res chain seq x y z
N MET A 1 -10.12 -0.15 -11.87
CA MET A 1 -9.37 -0.34 -10.58
C MET A 1 -7.92 -0.72 -10.87
N LEU A 2 -6.95 -0.20 -10.12
CA LEU A 2 -5.55 -0.66 -10.15
C LEU A 2 -5.30 -1.74 -9.08
N PRO A 3 -5.05 -3.00 -9.48
CA PRO A 3 -4.87 -4.11 -8.53
C PRO A 3 -3.44 -4.17 -7.97
N SER A 4 -3.26 -4.76 -6.79
CA SER A 4 -1.93 -5.21 -6.34
C SER A 4 -1.37 -6.32 -7.24
N ARG A 5 -0.06 -6.59 -7.17
CA ARG A 5 0.56 -7.67 -7.97
C ARG A 5 -0.06 -9.02 -7.68
N SER A 6 -0.17 -9.37 -6.41
CA SER A 6 -0.81 -10.61 -5.94
C SER A 6 -2.28 -10.69 -6.37
N ARG A 7 -3.03 -9.58 -6.30
CA ARG A 7 -4.40 -9.51 -6.84
C ARG A 7 -4.43 -9.77 -8.33
N LEU A 8 -3.59 -9.10 -9.12
CA LEU A 8 -3.56 -9.26 -10.57
C LEU A 8 -3.18 -10.68 -10.97
N GLN A 9 -2.27 -11.32 -10.25
CA GLN A 9 -1.92 -12.74 -10.46
C GLN A 9 -3.14 -13.66 -10.29
N SER A 10 -4.05 -13.35 -9.37
CA SER A 10 -5.28 -14.12 -9.14
C SER A 10 -6.38 -13.91 -10.20
N TRP A 11 -6.29 -12.87 -11.03
CA TRP A 11 -7.29 -12.61 -12.05
C TRP A 11 -7.34 -13.71 -13.11
N ASN A 12 -8.55 -14.08 -13.51
CA ASN A 12 -8.83 -15.01 -14.60
C ASN A 12 -9.72 -14.35 -15.67
N PRO A 13 -9.14 -13.52 -16.58
CA PRO A 13 -9.90 -12.86 -17.64
C PRO A 13 -10.68 -13.84 -18.54
N GLY A 14 -10.18 -15.06 -18.73
CA GLY A 14 -10.84 -16.11 -19.51
C GLY A 14 -12.23 -16.49 -19.01
N SER A 15 -12.53 -16.23 -17.73
CA SER A 15 -13.88 -16.42 -17.19
C SER A 15 -14.92 -15.48 -17.81
N LEU A 16 -14.51 -14.32 -18.34
CA LEU A 16 -15.41 -13.35 -18.98
C LEU A 16 -15.96 -13.89 -20.30
N SER A 17 -15.14 -14.55 -21.12
CA SER A 17 -15.60 -15.16 -22.38
C SER A 17 -16.62 -16.28 -22.13
N LEU A 18 -16.41 -17.10 -21.09
CA LEU A 18 -17.38 -18.12 -20.66
C LEU A 18 -18.70 -17.48 -20.20
N ALA A 19 -18.63 -16.41 -19.41
CA ALA A 19 -19.81 -15.66 -18.97
C ALA A 19 -20.55 -15.03 -20.17
N GLY A 20 -19.82 -14.43 -21.11
CA GLY A 20 -20.40 -13.85 -22.33
C GLY A 20 -21.13 -14.89 -23.18
N SER A 21 -20.54 -16.07 -23.36
CA SER A 21 -21.18 -17.19 -24.04
C SER A 21 -22.49 -17.62 -23.38
N ALA A 22 -22.52 -17.68 -22.04
CA ALA A 22 -23.73 -18.00 -21.28
C ALA A 22 -24.81 -16.93 -21.44
N VAL A 23 -24.44 -15.65 -21.39
CA VAL A 23 -25.37 -14.52 -21.55
C VAL A 23 -25.99 -14.50 -22.95
N SER A 24 -25.19 -14.62 -24.01
CA SER A 24 -25.71 -14.67 -25.39
C SER A 24 -26.60 -15.89 -25.62
N THR A 25 -26.22 -17.06 -25.10
CA THR A 25 -27.04 -18.28 -25.18
C THR A 25 -28.40 -18.10 -24.49
N GLY A 26 -28.40 -17.49 -23.29
CA GLY A 26 -29.62 -17.18 -22.55
C GLY A 26 -30.55 -16.26 -23.32
N GLY A 27 -30.03 -15.13 -23.84
CA GLY A 27 -30.81 -14.20 -24.66
C GLY A 27 -31.36 -14.82 -25.94
N GLY A 28 -30.55 -15.63 -26.62
CA GLY A 28 -30.96 -16.40 -27.79
C GLY A 28 -32.09 -17.40 -27.49
N SER A 29 -32.04 -18.06 -26.33
CA SER A 29 -33.07 -19.01 -25.90
C SER A 29 -34.41 -18.31 -25.64
N VAL A 30 -34.41 -17.16 -24.96
CA VAL A 30 -35.62 -16.36 -24.71
C VAL A 30 -36.23 -15.89 -26.03
N TYR A 31 -35.42 -15.34 -26.93
CA TYR A 31 -35.88 -14.93 -28.25
C TYR A 31 -36.45 -16.09 -29.07
N GLY A 32 -35.75 -17.23 -29.08
CA GLY A 32 -36.19 -18.44 -29.75
C GLY A 32 -37.56 -18.90 -29.26
N ALA A 33 -37.76 -18.97 -27.94
CA ALA A 33 -39.02 -19.39 -27.33
C ALA A 33 -40.19 -18.46 -27.68
N VAL A 34 -40.01 -17.14 -27.57
CA VAL A 34 -41.07 -16.17 -27.91
C VAL A 34 -41.41 -16.19 -29.39
N ARG A 35 -40.39 -16.28 -30.26
CA ARG A 35 -40.59 -16.36 -31.71
C ARG A 35 -41.30 -17.66 -32.11
N THR A 36 -40.97 -18.79 -31.48
CA THR A 36 -41.66 -20.06 -31.73
C THR A 36 -43.14 -19.98 -31.32
N LEU A 37 -43.46 -19.31 -30.21
CA LEU A 37 -44.86 -19.10 -29.80
C LEU A 37 -45.64 -18.26 -30.82
N ASP A 38 -45.05 -17.17 -31.32
CA ASP A 38 -45.62 -16.32 -32.38
C ASP A 38 -45.86 -17.14 -33.66
N ASP A 39 -44.86 -17.91 -34.12
CA ASP A 39 -44.95 -18.81 -35.28
C ASP A 39 -46.03 -19.90 -35.11
N GLU A 40 -46.17 -20.47 -33.91
CA GLU A 40 -47.17 -21.50 -33.61
C GLU A 40 -48.59 -20.94 -33.61
N CYS A 41 -48.79 -19.74 -33.04
CA CYS A 41 -50.07 -19.04 -33.10
C CYS A 41 -50.50 -18.77 -34.55
N ASP A 42 -49.58 -18.32 -35.42
CA ASP A 42 -49.85 -18.11 -36.85
C ASP A 42 -50.17 -19.43 -37.60
N ARG A 43 -49.72 -20.57 -37.08
CA ARG A 43 -49.93 -21.90 -37.70
C ARG A 43 -51.22 -22.59 -37.23
N LEU A 44 -51.91 -22.08 -36.21
CA LEU A 44 -53.16 -22.67 -35.73
C LEU A 44 -54.22 -22.70 -36.85
N PRO A 45 -54.81 -23.86 -37.17
CA PRO A 45 -55.89 -23.95 -38.16
C PRO A 45 -57.05 -22.99 -37.86
N GLU A 46 -57.39 -22.82 -36.58
CA GLU A 46 -58.46 -21.95 -36.09
C GLU A 46 -58.16 -20.47 -36.35
N ALA A 47 -56.88 -20.07 -36.28
CA ALA A 47 -56.44 -18.70 -36.56
C ALA A 47 -56.70 -18.31 -38.03
N ARG A 48 -56.71 -19.27 -38.97
CA ARG A 48 -57.01 -19.00 -40.39
C ARG A 48 -58.46 -18.56 -40.63
N THR A 49 -59.36 -18.94 -39.73
CA THR A 49 -60.80 -18.62 -39.81
C THR A 49 -61.21 -17.50 -38.85
N TRP A 50 -60.35 -17.17 -37.88
CA TRP A 50 -60.58 -16.09 -36.93
C TRP A 50 -60.23 -14.74 -37.57
N GLN A 51 -61.20 -13.83 -37.64
CA GLN A 51 -61.02 -12.52 -38.28
C GLN A 51 -61.67 -11.41 -37.43
N GLY A 52 -61.27 -10.17 -37.69
CA GLY A 52 -61.78 -8.97 -37.02
C GLY A 52 -60.85 -8.44 -35.93
N GLN A 53 -61.29 -7.37 -35.25
CA GLN A 53 -60.44 -6.57 -34.37
C GLN A 53 -59.77 -7.38 -33.24
N ALA A 54 -60.44 -8.41 -32.72
CA ALA A 54 -59.88 -9.26 -31.67
C ALA A 54 -58.70 -10.12 -32.17
N HIS A 55 -58.80 -10.66 -33.39
CA HIS A 55 -57.72 -11.40 -34.04
C HIS A 55 -56.51 -10.50 -34.30
N ASP A 56 -56.75 -9.31 -34.83
CA ASP A 56 -55.69 -8.34 -35.13
C ASP A 56 -54.96 -7.89 -33.85
N ALA A 57 -55.70 -7.69 -32.76
CA ALA A 57 -55.14 -7.33 -31.46
C ALA A 57 -54.26 -8.45 -30.87
N ALA A 58 -54.69 -9.71 -30.96
CA ALA A 58 -53.92 -10.86 -30.50
C ALA A 58 -52.63 -11.03 -31.30
N THR A 59 -52.73 -10.99 -32.63
CA THR A 59 -51.55 -11.05 -33.52
C THR A 59 -50.58 -9.91 -33.25
N ALA A 60 -51.08 -8.69 -33.05
CA ALA A 60 -50.26 -7.54 -32.69
C ALA A 60 -49.57 -7.71 -31.33
N MET A 61 -50.19 -8.42 -30.37
CA MET A 61 -49.57 -8.73 -29.08
C MET A 61 -48.35 -9.64 -29.23
N PHE A 62 -48.46 -10.76 -29.96
CA PHE A 62 -47.34 -11.68 -30.15
C PHE A 62 -46.20 -11.02 -30.93
N ARG A 63 -46.50 -10.26 -31.99
CA ARG A 63 -45.48 -9.48 -32.70
C ARG A 63 -44.76 -8.48 -31.80
N ARG A 64 -45.47 -7.78 -30.90
CA ARG A 64 -44.82 -6.91 -29.90
C ARG A 64 -43.91 -7.71 -28.98
N ALA A 65 -44.36 -8.87 -28.48
CA ALA A 65 -43.54 -9.74 -27.65
C ALA A 65 -42.28 -10.21 -28.38
N THR A 66 -42.38 -10.66 -29.63
CA THR A 66 -41.24 -11.03 -30.49
C THR A 66 -40.27 -9.86 -30.68
N GLN A 67 -40.77 -8.63 -30.89
CA GLN A 67 -39.94 -7.44 -30.99
C GLN A 67 -39.20 -7.13 -29.69
N HIS A 68 -39.86 -7.24 -28.54
CA HIS A 68 -39.22 -7.06 -27.23
C HIS A 68 -38.16 -8.13 -26.95
N ALA A 69 -38.45 -9.40 -27.26
CA ALA A 69 -37.50 -10.49 -27.10
C ALA A 69 -36.28 -10.37 -28.03
N SER A 70 -36.48 -9.85 -29.26
CA SER A 70 -35.39 -9.53 -30.19
C SER A 70 -34.49 -8.42 -29.64
N LYS A 71 -35.07 -7.33 -29.11
CA LYS A 71 -34.29 -6.28 -28.43
C LYS A 71 -33.51 -6.81 -27.23
N PHE A 72 -34.14 -7.66 -26.42
CA PHE A 72 -33.48 -8.31 -25.29
C PHE A 72 -32.26 -9.13 -25.75
N LYS A 73 -32.42 -9.96 -26.79
CA LYS A 73 -31.32 -10.72 -27.38
C LYS A 73 -30.18 -9.81 -27.86
N THR A 74 -30.49 -8.74 -28.58
CA THR A 74 -29.49 -7.77 -29.05
C THR A 74 -28.68 -7.17 -27.89
N CYS A 75 -29.34 -6.86 -26.77
CA CYS A 75 -28.66 -6.34 -25.58
C CYS A 75 -27.72 -7.40 -24.98
N THR A 76 -28.20 -8.63 -24.79
CA THR A 76 -27.38 -9.73 -24.26
C THR A 76 -26.20 -10.08 -25.17
N ASP A 77 -26.35 -9.96 -26.50
CA ASP A 77 -25.24 -10.13 -27.44
C ASP A 77 -24.21 -9.00 -27.34
N GLY A 78 -24.68 -7.78 -27.06
CA GLY A 78 -23.83 -6.62 -26.76
C GLY A 78 -23.00 -6.81 -25.49
N GLU A 79 -23.63 -7.28 -24.41
CA GLU A 79 -22.95 -7.63 -23.15
C GLU A 79 -21.95 -8.77 -23.34
N ALA A 80 -22.35 -9.83 -24.06
CA ALA A 80 -21.47 -10.93 -24.39
C ALA A 80 -20.23 -10.48 -25.18
N SER A 81 -20.43 -9.61 -26.18
CA SER A 81 -19.33 -9.03 -26.97
C SER A 81 -18.40 -8.15 -26.12
N ALA A 82 -18.95 -7.43 -25.14
CA ALA A 82 -18.15 -6.62 -24.21
C ALA A 82 -17.30 -7.51 -23.28
N LEU A 83 -17.88 -8.58 -22.75
CA LEU A 83 -17.18 -9.56 -21.91
C LEU A 83 -16.07 -10.29 -22.68
N GLU A 84 -16.33 -10.73 -23.91
CA GLU A 84 -15.33 -11.39 -24.76
C GLU A 84 -14.18 -10.43 -25.12
N LYS A 85 -14.48 -9.18 -25.44
CA LYS A 85 -13.44 -8.14 -25.63
C LYS A 85 -12.63 -7.92 -24.36
N GLY A 86 -13.30 -7.89 -23.21
CA GLY A 86 -12.67 -7.74 -21.90
C GLY A 86 -11.70 -8.87 -21.56
N ASP A 87 -12.06 -10.13 -21.86
CA ASP A 87 -11.13 -11.26 -21.74
C ASP A 87 -9.82 -10.98 -22.48
N HIS A 88 -9.92 -10.58 -23.76
CA HIS A 88 -8.76 -10.29 -24.58
C HIS A 88 -7.94 -9.08 -24.10
N THR A 89 -8.58 -7.95 -23.85
CA THR A 89 -7.88 -6.70 -23.50
C THR A 89 -7.26 -6.76 -22.11
N ILE A 90 -8.01 -7.22 -21.11
CA ILE A 90 -7.52 -7.40 -19.74
C ILE A 90 -6.46 -8.50 -19.72
N GLY A 91 -6.69 -9.62 -20.41
CA GLY A 91 -5.73 -10.72 -20.54
C GLY A 91 -4.38 -10.28 -21.10
N ALA A 92 -4.39 -9.51 -22.19
CA ALA A 92 -3.18 -8.97 -22.82
C ALA A 92 -2.45 -7.98 -21.91
N ALA A 93 -3.17 -7.00 -21.32
CA ALA A 93 -2.57 -6.01 -20.41
C ALA A 93 -1.97 -6.68 -19.16
N ARG A 94 -2.70 -7.62 -18.55
CA ARG A 94 -2.23 -8.44 -17.43
C ARG A 94 -0.94 -9.17 -17.78
N GLN A 95 -0.91 -9.85 -18.92
CA GLN A 95 0.26 -10.63 -19.33
C GLN A 95 1.48 -9.73 -19.56
N ALA A 96 1.30 -8.57 -20.19
CA ALA A 96 2.37 -7.64 -20.45
C ALA A 96 2.99 -7.10 -19.15
N LEU A 97 2.15 -6.65 -18.21
CA LEU A 97 2.61 -6.13 -16.92
C LEU A 97 3.32 -7.21 -16.08
N LEU A 98 2.72 -8.40 -15.94
CA LEU A 98 3.33 -9.48 -15.14
C LEU A 98 4.65 -9.95 -15.74
N ARG A 99 4.72 -10.11 -17.06
CA ARG A 99 5.97 -10.48 -17.73
C ARG A 99 7.06 -9.45 -17.51
N LYS A 100 6.73 -8.16 -17.61
CA LYS A 100 7.69 -7.08 -17.37
C LYS A 100 8.19 -7.10 -15.93
N ALA A 101 7.29 -7.32 -14.96
CA ALA A 101 7.70 -7.46 -13.56
C ALA A 101 8.61 -8.67 -13.34
N ASP A 102 8.32 -9.80 -13.98
CA ASP A 102 9.17 -11.00 -13.90
C ASP A 102 10.55 -10.78 -14.56
N GLU A 103 10.63 -10.02 -15.65
CA GLU A 103 11.90 -9.62 -16.28
C GLU A 103 12.74 -8.74 -15.34
N VAL A 104 12.12 -7.75 -14.70
CA VAL A 104 12.79 -6.88 -13.70
C VAL A 104 13.29 -7.72 -12.52
N ASP A 105 12.45 -8.63 -12.01
CA ASP A 105 12.77 -9.52 -10.90
C ASP A 105 13.87 -10.55 -11.21
N GLN A 106 14.22 -10.79 -12.47
CA GLN A 106 15.35 -11.67 -12.80
C GLN A 106 16.71 -10.97 -12.61
N GLY A 107 16.73 -9.63 -12.57
CA GLY A 107 17.94 -8.82 -12.43
C GLY A 107 18.28 -8.44 -10.99
N GLU A 108 18.98 -7.31 -10.85
CA GLU A 108 19.35 -6.69 -9.57
C GLU A 108 18.25 -5.78 -9.00
N LEU A 109 17.11 -5.70 -9.68
CA LEU A 109 15.92 -4.96 -9.27
C LEU A 109 14.81 -5.94 -8.88
N GLN A 110 13.78 -5.43 -8.23
CA GLN A 110 12.57 -6.17 -7.90
C GLN A 110 11.32 -5.29 -7.97
N VAL A 111 10.17 -5.88 -8.28
CA VAL A 111 8.87 -5.19 -8.29
C VAL A 111 8.02 -5.64 -7.11
N THR A 112 7.65 -4.68 -6.25
CA THR A 112 6.82 -4.92 -5.07
C THR A 112 5.36 -5.24 -5.41
N ASP A 113 4.59 -5.66 -4.39
CA ASP A 113 3.14 -5.86 -4.53
C ASP A 113 2.38 -4.56 -4.87
N GLN A 114 2.97 -3.41 -4.54
CA GLN A 114 2.47 -2.06 -4.87
C GLN A 114 3.02 -1.51 -6.21
N TRP A 115 3.64 -2.37 -7.03
CA TRP A 115 4.23 -2.00 -8.33
C TRP A 115 5.34 -0.94 -8.27
N VAL A 116 6.01 -0.83 -7.13
CA VAL A 116 7.23 -0.02 -6.98
C VAL A 116 8.45 -0.86 -7.30
N VAL A 117 9.34 -0.33 -8.16
CA VAL A 117 10.61 -0.93 -8.53
C VAL A 117 11.68 -0.53 -7.53
N LEU A 118 12.29 -1.53 -6.90
CA LEU A 118 13.29 -1.38 -5.85
C LEU A 118 14.60 -2.07 -6.24
N ILE A 119 15.69 -1.66 -5.62
CA ILE A 119 16.99 -2.32 -5.77
C ILE A 119 17.02 -3.52 -4.82
N LYS A 120 17.41 -4.69 -5.31
CA LYS A 120 17.58 -5.85 -4.43
C LYS A 120 18.73 -5.59 -3.44
N PRO A 121 18.54 -5.89 -2.15
CA PRO A 121 19.58 -5.72 -1.15
C PRO A 121 20.84 -6.54 -1.49
N ALA A 122 21.95 -5.85 -1.75
CA ALA A 122 23.25 -6.44 -1.99
C ALA A 122 24.37 -5.44 -1.68
N ARG A 123 25.55 -5.93 -1.29
CA ARG A 123 26.73 -5.07 -1.14
C ARG A 123 27.16 -4.57 -2.51
N MET A 124 27.32 -3.26 -2.64
CA MET A 124 27.68 -2.63 -3.91
C MET A 124 28.41 -1.30 -3.70
N SER A 125 29.08 -0.80 -4.72
CA SER A 125 29.71 0.53 -4.67
C SER A 125 28.66 1.64 -4.77
N ALA A 126 29.06 2.88 -4.44
CA ALA A 126 28.20 4.04 -4.62
C ALA A 126 27.82 4.26 -6.10
N GLU A 127 28.78 4.04 -7.01
CA GLU A 127 28.59 4.17 -8.45
C GLU A 127 27.59 3.13 -8.97
N LYS A 128 27.69 1.88 -8.51
CA LYS A 128 26.75 0.82 -8.88
C LYS A 128 25.34 1.10 -8.34
N ALA A 129 25.22 1.57 -7.10
CA ALA A 129 23.93 1.97 -6.52
C ALA A 129 23.28 3.11 -7.33
N ALA A 130 24.06 4.12 -7.73
CA ALA A 130 23.56 5.21 -8.57
C ALA A 130 23.09 4.73 -9.96
N GLN A 131 23.84 3.80 -10.58
CA GLN A 131 23.43 3.17 -11.85
C GLN A 131 22.13 2.38 -11.71
N LEU A 132 22.00 1.57 -10.66
CA LEU A 132 20.79 0.80 -10.38
C LEU A 132 19.60 1.70 -10.05
N GLN A 133 19.83 2.86 -9.41
CA GLN A 133 18.77 3.82 -9.15
C GLN A 133 18.21 4.42 -10.44
N GLU A 134 19.09 4.80 -11.37
CA GLU A 134 18.68 5.30 -12.68
C GLU A 134 17.93 4.21 -13.47
N GLN A 135 18.43 2.98 -13.44
CA GLN A 135 17.73 1.84 -14.04
C GLN A 135 16.35 1.62 -13.40
N ALA A 136 16.23 1.69 -12.07
CA ALA A 136 14.97 1.55 -11.36
C ALA A 136 13.96 2.63 -11.76
N ASN A 137 14.41 3.88 -11.98
CA ASN A 137 13.55 4.96 -12.47
C ASN A 137 12.98 4.66 -13.88
N GLN A 138 13.82 4.14 -14.77
CA GLN A 138 13.42 3.78 -16.13
C GLN A 138 12.43 2.62 -16.13
N GLU A 139 12.72 1.59 -15.34
CA GLU A 139 11.83 0.44 -15.18
C GLU A 139 10.51 0.81 -14.50
N GLN A 140 10.53 1.73 -13.52
CA GLN A 140 9.31 2.26 -12.89
C GLN A 140 8.40 2.96 -13.90
N ALA A 141 8.96 3.73 -14.83
CA ALA A 141 8.17 4.40 -15.86
C ALA A 141 7.43 3.38 -16.76
N GLU A 142 8.11 2.29 -17.12
CA GLU A 142 7.52 1.24 -17.95
C GLU A 142 6.48 0.40 -17.18
N ILE A 143 6.76 0.04 -15.92
CA ILE A 143 5.78 -0.60 -15.03
C ILE A 143 4.54 0.27 -14.87
N ASN A 144 4.70 1.58 -14.64
CA ASN A 144 3.58 2.52 -14.51
C ASN A 144 2.74 2.59 -15.80
N ARG A 145 3.38 2.62 -16.97
CA ARG A 145 2.69 2.60 -18.26
C ARG A 145 1.84 1.33 -18.43
N LEU A 146 2.37 0.17 -18.06
CA LEU A 146 1.68 -1.12 -18.16
C LEU A 146 0.58 -1.26 -17.10
N LEU A 147 0.77 -0.75 -15.89
CA LEU A 147 -0.25 -0.69 -14.83
C LEU A 147 -1.43 0.19 -15.25
N ILE A 148 -1.15 1.33 -15.87
CA ILE A 148 -2.18 2.19 -16.48
C ILE A 148 -3.00 1.41 -17.50
N ALA A 149 -2.34 0.68 -18.41
CA ALA A 149 -3.02 -0.11 -19.43
C ALA A 149 -3.94 -1.21 -18.84
N VAL A 150 -3.58 -1.80 -17.70
CA VAL A 150 -4.46 -2.74 -16.97
C VAL A 150 -5.71 -2.01 -16.48
N GLY A 151 -5.55 -0.86 -15.82
CA GLY A 151 -6.68 -0.07 -15.34
C GLY A 151 -7.59 0.40 -16.49
N ASP A 152 -7.02 0.86 -17.60
CA ASP A 152 -7.78 1.30 -18.77
C ASP A 152 -8.56 0.15 -19.43
N ALA A 153 -7.99 -1.07 -19.45
CA ALA A 153 -8.66 -2.25 -19.97
C ALA A 153 -9.83 -2.70 -19.08
N ASP A 154 -9.66 -2.66 -17.76
CA ASP A 154 -10.71 -2.94 -16.77
C ASP A 154 -11.85 -1.92 -16.88
N ASP A 155 -11.54 -0.62 -16.80
CA ASP A 155 -12.51 0.46 -16.87
C ASP A 155 -13.26 0.47 -18.23
N GLY A 156 -12.54 0.24 -19.33
CA GLY A 156 -13.11 0.13 -20.67
C GLY A 156 -14.08 -1.05 -20.81
N THR A 157 -13.76 -2.19 -20.21
CA THR A 157 -14.64 -3.37 -20.19
C THR A 157 -15.90 -3.09 -19.38
N ALA A 158 -15.76 -2.52 -18.17
CA ALA A 158 -16.89 -2.14 -17.34
C ALA A 158 -17.81 -1.13 -18.05
N ALA A 159 -17.24 -0.11 -18.69
CA ALA A 159 -18.00 0.88 -19.45
C ALA A 159 -18.75 0.25 -20.64
N ALA A 160 -18.13 -0.69 -21.35
CA ALA A 160 -18.76 -1.39 -22.48
C ALA A 160 -19.95 -2.26 -22.04
N ILE A 161 -19.83 -2.98 -20.92
CA ILE A 161 -20.93 -3.76 -20.34
C ILE A 161 -22.08 -2.84 -19.93
N GLN A 162 -21.78 -1.76 -19.19
CA GLN A 162 -22.79 -0.80 -18.77
C GLN A 162 -23.49 -0.14 -19.96
N ALA A 163 -22.74 0.17 -21.02
CA ALA A 163 -23.31 0.74 -22.24
C ALA A 163 -24.27 -0.22 -22.94
N ALA A 164 -23.94 -1.51 -23.02
CA ALA A 164 -24.82 -2.54 -23.60
C ALA A 164 -26.11 -2.73 -22.77
N ALA A 165 -26.03 -2.58 -21.45
CA ALA A 165 -27.16 -2.76 -20.54
C ALA A 165 -28.15 -1.57 -20.54
N LYS A 166 -27.76 -0.38 -21.04
CA LYS A 166 -28.60 0.83 -21.02
C LYS A 166 -29.95 0.63 -21.71
N ASP A 167 -29.97 -0.10 -22.81
CA ASP A 167 -31.19 -0.38 -23.58
C ASP A 167 -32.16 -1.33 -22.86
N LEU A 168 -31.69 -2.02 -21.81
CA LEU A 168 -32.51 -2.80 -20.87
C LEU A 168 -32.97 -1.99 -19.65
N GLY A 169 -32.69 -0.69 -19.63
CA GLY A 169 -33.02 0.18 -18.51
C GLY A 169 -31.99 0.19 -17.38
N PHE A 170 -30.79 -0.36 -17.60
CA PHE A 170 -29.69 -0.16 -16.65
C PHE A 170 -29.35 1.32 -16.55
N GLN A 171 -29.34 1.83 -15.33
CA GLN A 171 -28.88 3.17 -15.02
C GLN A 171 -27.70 3.05 -14.05
N PRO A 172 -26.54 3.65 -14.37
CA PRO A 172 -25.44 3.69 -13.43
C PRO A 172 -25.88 4.42 -12.15
N PRO A 173 -25.34 4.05 -10.99
CA PRO A 173 -25.67 4.72 -9.73
C PRO A 173 -25.49 6.24 -9.83
N ASP A 174 -26.46 7.01 -9.34
CA ASP A 174 -26.35 8.46 -9.27
C ASP A 174 -25.39 8.86 -8.16
N ARG A 175 -24.20 9.30 -8.56
CA ARG A 175 -23.12 9.74 -7.65
C ARG A 175 -23.46 11.00 -6.85
N ASN A 176 -24.47 11.76 -7.27
CA ASN A 176 -24.93 12.96 -6.58
C ASN A 176 -26.08 12.67 -5.59
N SER A 177 -26.57 11.43 -5.55
CA SER A 177 -27.62 11.04 -4.63
C SER A 177 -27.09 11.08 -3.18
N PRO A 178 -27.85 11.62 -2.22
CA PRO A 178 -27.50 11.54 -0.79
C PRO A 178 -27.51 10.08 -0.26
N PHE A 179 -28.02 9.13 -1.04
CA PHE A 179 -28.01 7.70 -0.75
C PHE A 179 -26.94 6.94 -1.54
N TYR A 180 -26.08 7.63 -2.29
CA TYR A 180 -25.02 6.99 -3.05
C TYR A 180 -24.09 6.19 -2.12
N GLY A 181 -23.88 4.92 -2.45
CA GLY A 181 -23.03 4.03 -1.67
C GLY A 181 -23.72 3.38 -0.48
N MET A 182 -25.03 3.56 -0.32
CA MET A 182 -25.82 2.83 0.67
C MET A 182 -26.23 1.43 0.19
N LYS A 183 -26.16 1.14 -1.12
CA LYS A 183 -26.38 -0.23 -1.63
C LYS A 183 -25.08 -0.90 -2.04
N GLN A 184 -25.01 -2.20 -1.77
CA GLN A 184 -23.89 -3.04 -2.15
C GLN A 184 -23.71 -3.02 -3.68
N GLY A 185 -22.48 -2.76 -4.13
CA GLY A 185 -22.14 -2.69 -5.56
C GLY A 185 -22.39 -1.34 -6.24
N GLU A 186 -22.86 -0.31 -5.52
CA GLU A 186 -22.97 1.07 -6.07
C GLU A 186 -21.62 1.78 -6.14
N ILE A 187 -20.70 1.45 -5.23
CA ILE A 187 -19.36 2.04 -5.19
C ILE A 187 -18.43 1.14 -6.03
N PRO A 188 -17.77 1.66 -7.08
CA PRO A 188 -16.75 0.89 -7.77
C PRO A 188 -15.58 0.61 -6.82
N PRO A 189 -14.94 -0.56 -6.92
CA PRO A 189 -13.74 -0.85 -6.14
C PRO A 189 -12.69 0.25 -6.31
N GLY A 190 -12.15 0.75 -5.19
CA GLY A 190 -11.03 1.68 -5.19
C GLY A 190 -9.72 1.00 -5.58
N ASP A 191 -8.74 1.78 -6.01
CA ASP A 191 -7.41 1.27 -6.34
C ASP A 191 -6.73 0.64 -5.10
N GLU A 192 -6.10 -0.52 -5.29
CA GLU A 192 -5.35 -1.22 -4.25
C GLU A 192 -3.89 -0.73 -4.15
N VAL A 193 -3.43 0.06 -5.13
CA VAL A 193 -2.06 0.54 -5.28
C VAL A 193 -2.03 2.03 -5.65
N PRO A 194 -0.91 2.73 -5.46
CA PRO A 194 -0.81 4.14 -5.83
C PRO A 194 -1.05 4.36 -7.33
N ASP A 195 -1.98 5.25 -7.69
CA ASP A 195 -2.27 5.55 -9.10
C ASP A 195 -1.18 6.45 -9.71
N PRO A 196 -0.38 5.95 -10.68
CA PRO A 196 0.68 6.74 -11.29
C PRO A 196 0.16 7.89 -12.16
N ARG A 197 -1.14 7.91 -12.52
CA ARG A 197 -1.76 9.05 -13.21
C ARG A 197 -1.84 10.27 -12.29
N LEU A 198 -2.04 10.06 -10.99
CA LEU A 198 -2.20 11.11 -10.01
C LEU A 198 -0.84 11.56 -9.43
N PRO A 199 -0.63 12.87 -9.20
CA PRO A 199 0.56 13.36 -8.51
C PRO A 199 0.78 12.70 -7.15
N ALA A 200 -0.28 12.52 -6.37
CA ALA A 200 -0.22 11.88 -5.05
C ALA A 200 0.25 10.42 -5.13
N GLY A 201 -0.22 9.66 -6.13
CA GLY A 201 0.20 8.27 -6.31
C GLY A 201 1.69 8.17 -6.68
N ARG A 202 2.20 9.08 -7.52
CA ARG A 202 3.64 9.14 -7.82
C ARG A 202 4.50 9.50 -6.61
N VAL A 203 4.04 10.45 -5.78
CA VAL A 203 4.72 10.79 -4.52
C VAL A 203 4.75 9.58 -3.58
N GLN A 204 3.66 8.82 -3.48
CA GLN A 204 3.62 7.62 -2.66
C GLN A 204 4.58 6.52 -3.16
N GLN A 205 4.70 6.32 -4.47
CA GLN A 205 5.69 5.39 -5.05
C GLN A 205 7.13 5.83 -4.73
N GLU A 206 7.41 7.13 -4.84
CA GLU A 206 8.72 7.70 -4.50
C GLU A 206 9.03 7.53 -3.01
N MET A 207 8.05 7.77 -2.13
CA MET A 207 8.19 7.54 -0.69
C MET A 207 8.56 6.08 -0.36
N ILE A 208 7.87 5.11 -0.97
CA ILE A 208 8.18 3.67 -0.76
C ILE A 208 9.62 3.37 -1.15
N ARG A 209 10.08 3.92 -2.28
CA ARG A 209 11.44 3.73 -2.78
C ARG A 209 12.49 4.42 -1.90
N ASP A 210 12.26 5.67 -1.53
CA ASP A 210 13.18 6.44 -0.69
C ASP A 210 13.36 5.77 0.68
N GLN A 211 12.27 5.24 1.25
CA GLN A 211 12.34 4.49 2.50
C GLN A 211 13.10 3.16 2.33
N ASP A 212 12.87 2.44 1.24
CA ASP A 212 13.60 1.21 0.94
C ASP A 212 15.11 1.49 0.81
N MET A 213 15.48 2.55 0.10
CA MET A 213 16.88 2.93 -0.10
C MET A 213 17.55 3.38 1.21
N ALA A 214 16.85 4.16 2.04
CA ALA A 214 17.38 4.64 3.32
C ALA A 214 17.47 3.55 4.39
N THR A 215 16.86 2.38 4.14
CA THR A 215 16.94 1.24 5.05
C THR A 215 17.73 0.06 4.49
N THR A 216 18.21 0.14 3.25
CA THR A 216 18.95 -0.95 2.62
C THR A 216 20.45 -0.70 2.68
N VAL A 217 21.19 -1.61 3.31
CA VAL A 217 22.62 -1.47 3.54
C VAL A 217 23.40 -1.72 2.26
N ARG A 218 24.16 -0.71 1.84
CA ARG A 218 25.04 -0.75 0.66
C ARG A 218 26.46 -1.16 1.01
N ASP A 219 27.03 -0.54 2.05
CA ASP A 219 28.41 -0.74 2.50
C ASP A 219 28.47 -0.82 4.04
N THR A 220 29.45 -1.55 4.57
CA THR A 220 29.70 -1.69 6.01
C THR A 220 31.18 -1.60 6.28
N ARG A 221 31.57 -0.69 7.19
CA ARG A 221 32.95 -0.51 7.64
C ARG A 221 33.03 -0.72 9.15
N GLU A 222 34.04 -1.44 9.59
CA GLU A 222 34.24 -1.76 11.00
C GLU A 222 35.69 -1.48 11.40
N TYR A 223 35.89 -0.88 12.58
CA TYR A 223 37.22 -0.72 13.18
C TYR A 223 37.12 -0.69 14.70
N THR A 224 38.26 -0.90 15.37
CA THR A 224 38.39 -0.74 16.82
C THR A 224 39.36 0.39 17.09
N ASP A 225 38.97 1.34 17.95
CA ASP A 225 39.84 2.46 18.31
C ASP A 225 40.90 2.05 19.35
N THR A 226 41.79 2.99 19.70
CA THR A 226 42.86 2.78 20.68
C THR A 226 42.36 2.52 22.09
N ASP A 227 41.13 2.94 22.39
CA ASP A 227 40.48 2.78 23.70
C ASP A 227 39.71 1.44 23.78
N GLY A 228 39.73 0.64 22.71
CA GLY A 228 39.07 -0.65 22.63
C GLY A 228 37.58 -0.58 22.29
N HIS A 229 37.06 0.60 21.91
CA HIS A 229 35.69 0.74 21.47
C HIS A 229 35.53 0.23 20.03
N ARG A 230 34.41 -0.47 19.79
CA ARG A 230 34.10 -0.98 18.45
C ARG A 230 33.25 0.04 17.71
N HIS A 231 33.64 0.34 16.49
CA HIS A 231 32.94 1.27 15.61
C HIS A 231 32.48 0.55 14.36
N LYS A 232 31.25 0.82 13.95
CA LYS A 232 30.62 0.28 12.75
C LYS A 232 29.88 1.37 12.01
N THR A 233 30.26 1.60 10.75
CA THR A 233 29.54 2.51 9.87
C THR A 233 28.78 1.70 8.83
N LEU A 234 27.46 1.86 8.82
CA LEU A 234 26.59 1.34 7.76
C LEU A 234 26.28 2.49 6.82
N THR A 235 26.51 2.31 5.52
CA THR A 235 26.07 3.26 4.51
C THR A 235 24.93 2.65 3.72
N MET A 236 23.83 3.38 3.58
CA MET A 236 22.61 2.94 2.91
C MET A 236 22.67 3.22 1.41
N LEU A 237 21.70 2.70 0.65
CA LEU A 237 21.63 2.92 -0.80
C LEU A 237 21.44 4.40 -1.17
N ASP A 238 20.68 5.15 -0.36
CA ASP A 238 20.46 6.59 -0.55
C ASP A 238 21.68 7.45 -0.17
N GLY A 239 22.72 6.84 0.42
CA GLY A 239 23.92 7.51 0.91
C GLY A 239 23.83 8.00 2.35
N SER A 240 22.68 7.85 3.02
CA SER A 240 22.56 8.04 4.47
C SER A 240 23.43 7.02 5.22
N ARG A 241 23.78 7.31 6.47
CA ARG A 241 24.68 6.44 7.23
C ARG A 241 24.36 6.39 8.71
N HIS A 242 24.57 5.21 9.27
CA HIS A 242 24.56 4.98 10.71
C HIS A 242 25.99 4.80 11.20
N GLU A 243 26.38 5.60 12.18
CA GLU A 243 27.66 5.51 12.88
C GLU A 243 27.38 4.89 14.26
N ILE A 244 27.65 3.60 14.36
CA ILE A 244 27.38 2.79 15.54
C ILE A 244 28.69 2.63 16.33
N SER A 245 28.66 2.94 17.62
CA SER A 245 29.79 2.77 18.53
C SER A 245 29.39 1.98 19.76
N GLU A 246 30.26 1.06 20.18
CA GLU A 246 30.06 0.18 21.33
C GLU A 246 31.20 0.39 22.34
N TRP A 247 30.85 0.67 23.60
CA TRP A 247 31.81 0.86 24.68
C TRP A 247 31.28 0.41 26.04
N GLY A 248 32.19 0.41 27.04
CA GLY A 248 31.86 0.11 28.43
C GLY A 248 31.85 -1.39 28.74
N THR A 249 32.71 -1.81 29.66
CA THR A 249 32.77 -3.22 30.12
C THR A 249 31.80 -3.48 31.29
N LEU A 250 31.65 -2.50 32.20
CA LEU A 250 30.78 -2.58 33.37
C LEU A 250 29.37 -2.02 33.12
N ASP A 251 29.28 -0.98 32.28
CA ASP A 251 28.03 -0.38 31.81
C ASP A 251 27.97 -0.43 30.27
N PRO A 252 27.68 -1.60 29.67
CA PRO A 252 27.66 -1.75 28.21
C PRO A 252 26.73 -0.73 27.56
N SER A 253 27.28 0.01 26.61
CA SER A 253 26.63 1.11 25.93
C SER A 253 26.79 0.98 24.43
N VAL A 254 25.71 1.26 23.70
CA VAL A 254 25.69 1.30 22.24
C VAL A 254 25.08 2.63 21.81
N ASN A 255 25.78 3.37 20.97
CA ASN A 255 25.26 4.57 20.34
C ASN A 255 25.12 4.38 18.85
N ASP A 256 23.99 4.83 18.29
CA ASP A 256 23.71 4.86 16.85
C ASP A 256 23.38 6.29 16.45
N ILE A 257 24.32 6.92 15.73
CA ILE A 257 24.13 8.25 15.16
C ILE A 257 23.76 8.09 13.69
N TYR A 258 22.52 8.49 13.37
CA TYR A 258 21.99 8.44 12.03
C TYR A 258 22.08 9.80 11.33
N TYR A 259 22.76 9.83 10.19
CA TYR A 259 22.90 11.00 9.32
C TYR A 259 22.21 10.77 7.98
N ASP A 260 21.58 11.81 7.45
CA ASP A 260 21.07 11.79 6.08
C ASP A 260 22.21 11.76 5.04
N LYS A 261 21.83 11.64 3.76
CA LYS A 261 22.77 11.63 2.62
C LYS A 261 23.62 12.89 2.50
N ASN A 262 23.22 14.00 3.13
CA ASN A 262 23.94 15.27 3.15
C ASN A 262 24.79 15.45 4.41
N GLY A 263 24.80 14.46 5.32
CA GLY A 263 25.51 14.52 6.59
C GLY A 263 24.80 15.32 7.68
N LYS A 264 23.51 15.66 7.50
CA LYS A 264 22.70 16.28 8.56
C LYS A 264 22.26 15.21 9.56
N LEU A 265 22.38 15.52 10.85
CA LEU A 265 21.90 14.64 11.91
C LEU A 265 20.38 14.43 11.79
N ILE A 266 19.97 13.17 11.79
CA ILE A 266 18.59 12.75 11.88
C ILE A 266 18.25 12.37 13.32
N SER A 267 19.04 11.45 13.90
CA SER A 267 18.86 11.01 15.28
C SER A 267 20.16 10.51 15.90
N ASP A 268 20.28 10.65 17.21
CA ASP A 268 21.34 10.09 18.05
C ASP A 268 20.68 9.21 19.11
N THR A 269 20.89 7.89 19.00
CA THR A 269 20.25 6.88 19.87
C THR A 269 21.27 6.20 20.76
N LEU A 270 21.18 6.45 22.06
CA LEU A 270 21.99 5.80 23.08
C LEU A 270 21.20 4.73 23.82
N SER A 271 21.66 3.48 23.77
CA SER A 271 21.20 2.38 24.60
C SER A 271 22.26 2.03 25.64
N GLN A 272 21.89 1.96 26.92
CA GLN A 272 22.79 1.64 28.01
C GLN A 272 22.18 0.61 28.96
N THR A 273 23.02 -0.32 29.44
CA THR A 273 22.72 -1.15 30.61
C THR A 273 23.62 -0.73 31.76
N GLN A 274 23.04 -0.19 32.82
CA GLN A 274 23.77 0.23 34.01
C GLN A 274 24.11 -0.96 34.92
N TYR A 275 25.12 -0.80 35.77
CA TYR A 275 25.61 -1.81 36.70
C TYR A 275 24.54 -2.31 37.69
N ASN A 276 23.58 -1.45 38.03
CA ASN A 276 22.42 -1.80 38.85
C ASN A 276 21.33 -2.59 38.07
N GLY A 277 21.59 -2.94 36.80
CA GLY A 277 20.68 -3.64 35.90
C GLY A 277 19.61 -2.76 35.25
N VAL A 278 19.60 -1.45 35.51
CA VAL A 278 18.66 -0.53 34.86
C VAL A 278 19.05 -0.34 33.39
N LYS A 279 18.08 -0.54 32.52
CA LYS A 279 18.18 -0.33 31.08
C LYS A 279 17.68 1.07 30.74
N ALA A 280 18.43 1.81 29.93
CA ALA A 280 18.03 3.11 29.43
C ALA A 280 18.18 3.18 27.90
N THR A 281 17.25 3.86 27.24
CA THR A 281 17.33 4.21 25.82
C THR A 281 16.94 5.67 25.66
N THR A 282 17.82 6.47 25.06
CA THR A 282 17.57 7.88 24.77
C THR A 282 17.73 8.12 23.27
N ILE A 283 16.76 8.79 22.66
CA ILE A 283 16.85 9.28 21.28
C ILE A 283 16.82 10.80 21.32
N LYS A 284 17.76 11.43 20.62
CA LYS A 284 17.73 12.86 20.32
C LYS A 284 17.54 13.05 18.82
N PHE A 285 16.50 13.75 18.43
CA PHE A 285 16.22 14.06 17.03
C PHE A 285 16.92 15.35 16.61
N GLY A 286 17.17 15.48 15.30
CA GLY A 286 17.80 16.69 14.72
C GLY A 286 17.00 17.98 14.90
N ASP A 287 15.71 17.90 15.22
CA ASP A 287 14.86 19.05 15.54
C ASP A 287 14.92 19.48 17.02
N GLY A 288 15.63 18.74 17.87
CA GLY A 288 15.73 18.97 19.31
C GLY A 288 14.72 18.19 20.16
N THR A 289 13.80 17.44 19.55
CA THR A 289 12.91 16.53 20.29
C THR A 289 13.71 15.39 20.89
N THR A 290 13.35 14.96 22.10
CA THR A 290 14.01 13.85 22.80
C THR A 290 13.00 12.83 23.29
N VAL A 291 13.38 11.56 23.21
CA VAL A 291 12.63 10.44 23.78
C VAL A 291 13.55 9.77 24.79
N ALA A 292 13.10 9.61 26.02
CA ALA A 292 13.85 8.94 27.07
C ALA A 292 13.01 7.81 27.64
N MET A 293 13.60 6.63 27.76
CA MET A 293 12.94 5.44 28.30
C MET A 293 13.88 4.72 29.25
N THR A 294 13.32 4.16 30.31
CA THR A 294 14.04 3.37 31.30
C THR A 294 13.24 2.13 31.66
N CYS A 295 13.92 1.02 31.93
CA CYS A 295 13.33 -0.15 32.57
C CYS A 295 14.22 -0.61 33.71
N THR A 296 13.58 -0.88 34.84
CA THR A 296 14.19 -1.45 36.03
C THR A 296 14.33 -2.98 35.90
N PRO A 297 15.21 -3.62 36.68
CA PRO A 297 15.36 -5.08 36.69
C PRO A 297 14.07 -5.84 37.04
N ASP A 298 13.15 -5.24 37.80
CA ASP A 298 11.83 -5.80 38.12
C ASP A 298 10.81 -5.63 36.98
N GLY A 299 11.24 -5.17 35.81
CA GLY A 299 10.42 -5.09 34.59
C GLY A 299 9.49 -3.87 34.54
N LYS A 300 9.63 -2.90 35.44
CA LYS A 300 8.87 -1.65 35.36
C LYS A 300 9.55 -0.68 34.40
N CYS A 301 8.81 -0.30 33.37
CA CYS A 301 9.27 0.60 32.33
C CYS A 301 8.53 1.92 32.39
N ALA A 302 9.26 3.01 32.12
CA ALA A 302 8.71 4.35 32.04
C ALA A 302 9.46 5.13 30.97
N GLY A 303 8.79 6.12 30.39
CA GLY A 303 9.40 6.97 29.38
C GLY A 303 8.54 8.16 29.03
N GLY A 304 9.13 9.09 28.30
CA GLY A 304 8.45 10.31 27.89
C GLY A 304 9.13 10.95 26.69
N VAL A 305 8.39 11.86 26.08
CA VAL A 305 8.82 12.69 24.97
C VAL A 305 8.93 14.12 25.46
N THR A 306 10.04 14.78 25.14
CA THR A 306 10.21 16.21 25.37
C THR A 306 10.49 16.89 24.04
N THR A 307 9.62 17.81 23.62
CA THR A 307 9.77 18.60 22.40
C THR A 307 10.88 19.65 22.54
N ALA A 308 11.35 20.19 21.41
CA ALA A 308 12.35 21.25 21.40
C ALA A 308 11.92 22.54 22.14
N ASP A 309 10.61 22.81 22.22
CA ASP A 309 10.03 23.93 22.97
C ASP A 309 9.84 23.63 24.47
N GLY A 310 10.22 22.44 24.95
CA GLY A 310 10.20 22.05 26.36
C GLY A 310 8.89 21.41 26.84
N ARG A 311 7.87 21.22 25.99
CA ARG A 311 6.68 20.44 26.39
C ARG A 311 7.05 18.98 26.61
N HIS A 312 6.47 18.39 27.65
CA HIS A 312 6.72 17.00 28.02
C HIS A 312 5.41 16.20 28.03
N GLY A 313 5.43 15.02 27.43
CA GLY A 313 4.35 14.05 27.53
C GLY A 313 4.88 12.67 27.89
N VAL A 314 4.11 11.94 28.70
CA VAL A 314 4.49 10.63 29.21
C VAL A 314 4.02 9.55 28.23
N LEU A 315 4.86 8.55 27.99
CA LEU A 315 4.48 7.39 27.18
C LEU A 315 3.53 6.48 28.00
N PRO A 316 2.39 6.08 27.43
CA PRO A 316 1.43 5.22 28.12
C PRO A 316 1.99 3.80 28.31
N GLU A 317 1.49 3.05 29.30
CA GLU A 317 2.04 1.72 29.63
C GLU A 317 1.93 0.73 28.46
N GLU A 318 0.87 0.84 27.66
CA GLU A 318 0.61 -0.02 26.50
C GLU A 318 1.74 0.05 25.47
N PHE A 319 2.43 1.19 25.38
CA PHE A 319 3.57 1.39 24.48
C PHE A 319 4.66 0.35 24.74
N PHE A 320 5.00 0.07 26.01
CA PHE A 320 6.08 -0.86 26.38
C PHE A 320 5.74 -2.33 26.13
N SER A 321 4.49 -2.61 25.75
CA SER A 321 4.03 -3.93 25.32
C SER A 321 3.67 -4.00 23.83
N HIS A 322 3.91 -2.91 23.08
CA HIS A 322 3.39 -2.76 21.74
C HIS A 322 4.09 -3.70 20.73
N PRO A 323 3.35 -4.44 19.88
CA PRO A 323 3.92 -5.39 18.92
C PRO A 323 4.91 -4.77 17.92
N ALA A 324 4.81 -3.47 17.60
CA ALA A 324 5.78 -2.82 16.73
C ALA A 324 7.20 -2.82 17.33
N LEU A 325 7.32 -2.75 18.67
CA LEU A 325 8.61 -2.85 19.36
C LEU A 325 9.24 -4.24 19.26
N THR A 326 8.43 -5.29 19.04
CA THR A 326 8.89 -6.69 18.88
C THR A 326 8.96 -7.14 17.42
N THR A 327 8.13 -6.59 16.52
CA THR A 327 7.92 -7.05 15.13
C THR A 327 8.67 -6.18 14.12
N VAL A 328 8.56 -4.86 14.22
CA VAL A 328 9.41 -3.91 13.44
C VAL A 328 10.84 -3.92 14.02
N GLY A 329 10.94 -4.15 15.34
CA GLY A 329 12.17 -4.21 16.14
C GLY A 329 13.26 -5.19 15.66
N GLY A 330 12.94 -6.47 15.52
CA GLY A 330 14.00 -7.49 15.41
C GLY A 330 14.77 -7.54 14.08
N ALA A 331 14.10 -7.29 12.94
CA ALA A 331 14.68 -7.54 11.61
C ALA A 331 15.20 -6.29 10.91
N LEU A 332 14.54 -5.14 11.10
CA LEU A 332 14.91 -3.87 10.45
C LEU A 332 15.65 -2.92 11.39
N THR A 333 15.33 -2.88 12.68
CA THR A 333 15.90 -1.84 13.56
C THR A 333 17.16 -2.28 14.30
N GLY A 334 17.53 -3.57 14.21
CA GLY A 334 18.59 -4.18 15.02
C GLY A 334 18.30 -4.22 16.52
N LEU A 335 17.05 -3.97 16.94
CA LEU A 335 16.67 -4.05 18.35
C LEU A 335 16.59 -5.52 18.80
N GLU A 336 17.11 -5.83 19.99
CA GLU A 336 16.94 -7.17 20.56
C GLU A 336 15.46 -7.48 20.82
N LYS A 337 14.99 -8.66 20.40
CA LYS A 337 13.67 -9.18 20.79
C LYS A 337 13.64 -9.37 22.30
N GLN A 338 13.06 -8.43 23.03
CA GLN A 338 12.73 -8.64 24.45
C GLN A 338 11.35 -9.32 24.51
N SER A 339 11.36 -10.64 24.64
CA SER A 339 10.15 -11.47 24.72
C SER A 339 9.32 -11.23 25.98
N GLU A 340 9.86 -10.50 26.96
CA GLU A 340 9.23 -10.22 28.25
C GLU A 340 9.44 -8.75 28.64
N ARG A 341 8.51 -7.88 28.21
CA ARG A 341 8.24 -6.51 28.69
C ARG A 341 9.46 -5.67 29.14
N GLY A 342 10.27 -5.21 28.18
CA GLY A 342 11.27 -4.18 28.44
C GLY A 342 11.40 -3.21 27.27
N ILE A 343 12.27 -2.21 27.42
CA ILE A 343 12.49 -1.20 26.38
C ILE A 343 13.34 -1.77 25.24
N PRO A 344 13.06 -1.35 24.00
CA PRO A 344 13.94 -1.67 22.88
C PRO A 344 15.35 -1.14 23.14
N GLN A 345 16.35 -2.01 23.00
CA GLN A 345 17.76 -1.63 23.10
C GLN A 345 18.57 -2.15 21.91
N LEU A 346 19.51 -1.32 21.47
CA LEU A 346 20.66 -1.78 20.71
C LEU A 346 21.67 -2.37 21.69
N THR A 347 22.11 -3.60 21.42
CA THR A 347 23.14 -4.28 22.20
C THR A 347 24.34 -4.63 21.32
N PRO A 348 25.53 -4.89 21.90
CA PRO A 348 26.68 -5.38 21.14
C PRO A 348 26.36 -6.58 20.24
N LYS A 349 25.53 -7.51 20.74
CA LYS A 349 25.09 -8.70 20.01
C LYS A 349 24.19 -8.34 18.82
N SER A 350 23.30 -7.37 18.99
CA SER A 350 22.48 -6.82 17.90
C SER A 350 23.35 -6.19 16.81
N VAL A 351 24.34 -5.38 17.19
CA VAL A 351 25.22 -4.67 16.24
C VAL A 351 26.03 -5.66 15.38
N GLU A 352 26.47 -6.79 15.94
CA GLU A 352 27.14 -7.84 15.17
C GLU A 352 26.25 -8.39 14.04
N ASN A 353 24.96 -8.58 14.31
CA ASN A 353 24.01 -9.08 13.32
C ASN A 353 23.62 -8.04 12.27
N VAL A 354 23.62 -6.75 12.64
CA VAL A 354 23.26 -5.64 11.75
C VAL A 354 24.22 -5.53 10.55
N GLY A 355 25.53 -5.74 10.74
CA GLY A 355 26.51 -5.71 9.63
C GLY A 355 26.39 -6.88 8.63
N LYS A 356 25.59 -7.90 8.99
CA LYS A 356 25.25 -9.06 8.15
C LYS A 356 23.84 -8.93 7.54
N ALA A 357 23.02 -7.99 8.02
CA ALA A 357 21.68 -7.76 7.52
C ALA A 357 21.73 -6.92 6.25
N ALA A 358 20.86 -7.26 5.29
CA ALA A 358 20.74 -6.49 4.05
C ALA A 358 19.91 -5.20 4.24
N LYS A 359 19.16 -5.11 5.35
CA LYS A 359 18.39 -3.92 5.73
C LYS A 359 18.65 -3.53 7.19
N PHE A 360 18.72 -2.22 7.43
CA PHE A 360 18.80 -1.60 8.75
C PHE A 360 18.15 -0.20 8.72
N GLY A 361 17.22 0.08 9.63
CA GLY A 361 16.54 1.37 9.78
C GLY A 361 16.72 2.03 11.16
N GLY A 362 17.58 1.47 12.02
CA GLY A 362 17.87 2.00 13.35
C GLY A 362 16.73 1.90 14.36
N ALA A 363 17.07 2.06 15.64
CA ALA A 363 16.12 2.00 16.76
C ALA A 363 15.04 3.10 16.72
N THR A 364 15.41 4.28 16.20
CA THR A 364 14.53 5.45 16.04
C THR A 364 13.24 5.13 15.29
N LEU A 365 13.34 4.39 14.19
CA LEU A 365 12.19 4.04 13.35
C LEU A 365 11.16 3.22 14.13
N GLY A 366 11.59 2.13 14.78
CA GLY A 366 10.69 1.26 15.53
C GLY A 366 10.01 1.96 16.71
N ILE A 367 10.74 2.84 17.40
CA ILE A 367 10.21 3.61 18.54
C ILE A 367 9.20 4.67 18.06
N ALA A 368 9.50 5.40 16.99
CA ALA A 368 8.58 6.39 16.43
C ALA A 368 7.26 5.76 15.97
N THR A 369 7.31 4.62 15.27
CA THR A 369 6.10 3.88 14.85
C THR A 369 5.26 3.46 16.05
N ALA A 370 5.88 2.89 17.09
CA ALA A 370 5.17 2.47 18.29
C ALA A 370 4.53 3.64 19.05
N ILE A 371 5.19 4.80 19.13
CA ILE A 371 4.62 6.01 19.76
C ILE A 371 3.38 6.45 18.98
N TYR A 372 3.48 6.49 17.65
CA TYR A 372 2.37 6.89 16.80
C TYR A 372 1.16 5.96 16.95
N ASP A 373 1.39 4.65 16.89
CA ASP A 373 0.34 3.63 17.03
C ASP A 373 -0.38 3.70 18.37
N THR A 374 0.37 3.95 19.45
CA THR A 374 -0.19 3.96 20.80
C THR A 374 -1.02 5.22 21.08
N VAL A 375 -0.72 6.34 20.41
CA VAL A 375 -1.34 7.65 20.72
C VAL A 375 -2.42 8.07 19.71
N LYS A 376 -2.41 7.56 18.47
CA LYS A 376 -3.28 8.05 17.38
C LYS A 376 -4.33 7.05 16.85
N ALA A 377 -4.52 5.91 17.52
CA ALA A 377 -5.60 4.93 17.26
C ALA A 377 -5.41 4.00 16.03
N PRO A 378 -6.16 2.87 15.95
CA PRO A 378 -5.89 1.73 15.04
C PRO A 378 -5.96 2.02 13.54
N THR A 379 -6.78 2.97 13.10
CA THR A 379 -6.95 3.31 11.67
C THR A 379 -5.75 4.06 11.10
N LEU A 380 -5.05 4.84 11.92
CA LEU A 380 -3.80 5.51 11.55
C LEU A 380 -2.61 4.54 11.57
N ARG A 381 -2.66 3.50 12.40
CA ARG A 381 -1.74 2.36 12.36
C ARG A 381 -1.83 1.61 11.03
N GLU A 382 -3.01 1.40 10.47
CA GLU A 382 -3.13 0.76 9.14
C GLU A 382 -2.49 1.60 8.04
N ALA A 383 -2.69 2.92 8.06
CA ALA A 383 -2.05 3.83 7.11
C ALA A 383 -0.52 3.91 7.29
N CYS A 384 -0.05 3.97 8.54
CA CYS A 384 1.37 4.01 8.91
C CYS A 384 2.07 2.69 8.58
N VAL A 385 1.49 1.55 8.97
CA VAL A 385 2.00 0.21 8.69
C VAL A 385 1.98 -0.08 7.19
N ALA A 386 0.92 0.29 6.45
CA ALA A 386 0.90 0.15 4.99
C ALA A 386 1.98 1.00 4.29
N THR A 387 2.37 2.13 4.89
CA THR A 387 3.50 2.95 4.42
C THR A 387 4.84 2.30 4.78
N PHE A 388 4.99 1.76 6.00
CA PHE A 388 6.26 1.22 6.48
C PHE A 388 6.55 -0.23 6.06
N SER A 389 5.55 -1.09 5.89
CA SER A 389 5.74 -2.52 5.64
C SER A 389 5.92 -2.86 4.17
N GLY A 390 5.50 -1.99 3.25
CA GLY A 390 5.45 -2.31 1.82
C GLY A 390 4.72 -3.62 1.48
N ALA A 391 3.97 -4.20 2.43
CA ALA A 391 3.50 -5.58 2.34
C ALA A 391 2.19 -5.82 3.11
N ALA A 392 1.27 -6.42 2.36
CA ALA A 392 0.27 -7.42 2.73
C ALA A 392 -1.03 -6.93 3.38
N GLY A 393 -2.10 -7.04 2.56
CA GLY A 393 -3.48 -7.00 3.00
C GLY A 393 -3.77 -7.96 4.15
N ILE A 394 -4.33 -7.40 5.22
CA ILE A 394 -5.12 -8.04 6.25
C ILE A 394 -6.13 -6.96 6.62
N GLY A 395 -7.45 -7.05 6.49
CA GLY A 395 -8.36 -8.03 5.95
C GLY A 395 -9.76 -7.50 6.30
N GLY A 396 -10.66 -7.43 5.32
CA GLY A 396 -12.10 -7.30 5.54
C GLY A 396 -12.68 -5.88 5.62
N GLY A 397 -13.34 -5.46 4.54
CA GLY A 397 -14.36 -4.42 4.55
C GLY A 397 -13.91 -3.07 4.02
N GLU A 398 -14.70 -2.53 3.10
CA GLU A 398 -14.56 -1.23 2.42
C GLU A 398 -14.44 -0.06 3.38
N VAL A 399 -13.27 0.12 4.00
CA VAL A 399 -12.88 1.38 4.66
C VAL A 399 -11.35 1.60 4.53
N GLY A 400 -10.51 0.57 4.44
CA GLY A 400 -9.04 0.74 4.53
C GLY A 400 -8.28 1.14 3.24
N GLY A 401 -8.78 0.80 2.04
CA GLY A 401 -8.00 0.92 0.79
C GLY A 401 -7.91 2.34 0.20
N THR A 402 -8.91 3.18 0.46
CA THR A 402 -8.97 4.57 -0.01
C THR A 402 -8.68 5.58 1.11
N LEU A 403 -8.58 5.17 2.38
CA LEU A 403 -8.35 6.10 3.49
C LEU A 403 -6.93 6.71 3.52
N ALA A 404 -5.93 6.11 2.87
CA ALA A 404 -4.58 6.69 2.85
C ALA A 404 -4.48 7.96 1.98
N ALA A 405 -5.31 8.09 0.93
CA ALA A 405 -5.35 9.27 0.04
C ALA A 405 -6.67 10.06 0.08
N ALA A 406 -7.82 9.39 0.25
CA ALA A 406 -9.15 10.03 0.34
C ALA A 406 -9.66 10.17 1.79
N GLY A 407 -9.03 9.51 2.76
CA GLY A 407 -9.49 9.52 4.15
C GLY A 407 -9.19 10.77 4.95
N ILE A 408 -8.23 11.59 4.49
CA ILE A 408 -7.86 12.82 5.19
C ILE A 408 -8.73 14.00 4.70
N THR A 409 -9.23 13.95 3.47
CA THR A 409 -10.18 14.96 2.97
C THR A 409 -11.62 14.68 3.40
N ALA A 410 -12.01 13.41 3.57
CA ALA A 410 -13.36 13.04 4.00
C ALA A 410 -13.61 13.12 5.52
N LEU A 411 -12.57 13.05 6.36
CA LEU A 411 -12.70 13.10 7.83
C LEU A 411 -12.60 14.51 8.44
N GLY A 412 -12.53 15.57 7.63
CA GLY A 412 -12.64 16.95 8.12
C GLY A 412 -11.58 17.35 9.16
N ASN A 413 -10.38 16.75 9.11
CA ASN A 413 -9.29 17.02 10.07
C ASN A 413 -8.19 17.89 9.41
N PRO A 414 -8.34 19.24 9.43
CA PRO A 414 -7.38 20.17 8.83
C PRO A 414 -5.98 20.14 9.48
N GLU A 415 -5.83 19.49 10.64
CA GLU A 415 -4.54 19.35 11.34
C GLU A 415 -3.53 18.43 10.65
N LEU A 416 -3.96 17.56 9.73
CA LEU A 416 -3.07 16.66 8.97
C LEU A 416 -2.68 17.20 7.59
N ALA A 417 -3.29 18.31 7.16
CA ALA A 417 -2.94 19.00 5.92
C ALA A 417 -1.46 19.47 5.84
N PRO A 418 -0.80 19.93 6.94
CA PRO A 418 0.59 20.34 6.88
C PRO A 418 1.59 19.20 6.63
N VAL A 419 1.24 17.96 7.03
CA VAL A 419 2.10 16.78 6.84
C VAL A 419 2.27 16.46 5.36
N PHE A 420 1.22 16.71 4.56
CA PHE A 420 1.25 16.51 3.10
C PHE A 420 1.51 17.80 2.31
N ALA A 421 1.18 18.98 2.85
CA ALA A 421 1.52 20.28 2.22
C ALA A 421 3.02 20.61 2.28
N MET A 422 3.78 19.95 3.17
CA MET A 422 5.26 19.98 3.16
C MET A 422 5.90 19.08 2.09
N GLY A 423 5.11 18.49 1.18
CA GLY A 423 5.61 17.81 -0.04
C GLY A 423 6.21 18.76 -1.09
N GLY A 424 6.21 20.07 -0.87
CA GLY A 424 6.77 21.06 -1.80
C GLY A 424 8.30 21.21 -1.80
N ASN A 425 9.03 20.56 -0.88
CA ASN A 425 10.50 20.68 -0.76
C ASN A 425 11.24 19.34 -0.95
N MET A 426 10.69 18.47 -1.82
CA MET A 426 11.10 17.08 -2.09
C MET A 426 12.43 16.89 -2.83
N LEU A 427 13.47 17.69 -2.56
CA LEU A 427 14.82 17.45 -3.13
C LEU A 427 15.88 16.97 -2.13
N GLY A 428 15.54 16.73 -0.86
CA GLY A 428 16.55 16.12 0.03
C GLY A 428 16.21 15.83 1.49
N GLY A 429 14.96 15.99 1.95
CA GLY A 429 14.67 16.03 3.40
C GLY A 429 13.62 15.06 3.92
N TRP A 430 13.04 14.18 3.09
CA TRP A 430 11.86 13.42 3.52
C TRP A 430 12.20 12.27 4.47
N THR A 431 13.37 11.62 4.41
CA THR A 431 13.38 10.23 4.89
C THR A 431 13.25 10.05 6.40
N PHE A 432 13.71 10.96 7.27
CA PHE A 432 13.49 10.84 8.73
C PHE A 432 13.59 12.16 9.54
N GLY A 433 13.91 13.29 8.89
CA GLY A 433 14.27 14.54 9.57
C GLY A 433 13.11 15.23 10.32
N TYR A 434 11.86 14.85 10.02
CA TYR A 434 10.66 15.39 10.67
C TYR A 434 10.09 14.51 11.77
N VAL A 435 10.65 13.30 11.98
CA VAL A 435 10.08 12.30 12.89
C VAL A 435 10.00 12.83 14.32
N GLY A 436 11.00 13.59 14.77
CA GLY A 436 10.98 14.28 16.06
C GLY A 436 9.75 15.18 16.21
N GLY A 437 9.46 16.01 15.22
CA GLY A 437 8.35 16.96 15.26
C GLY A 437 6.98 16.28 15.27
N ILE A 438 6.84 15.16 14.56
CA ILE A 438 5.61 14.36 14.61
C ILE A 438 5.46 13.70 15.99
N VAL A 439 6.48 13.02 16.48
CA VAL A 439 6.47 12.35 17.79
C VAL A 439 6.15 13.35 18.90
N GLY A 440 6.81 14.50 18.88
CA GLY A 440 6.59 15.60 19.82
C GLY A 440 5.17 16.17 19.77
N ASN A 441 4.63 16.44 18.58
CA ASN A 441 3.26 16.97 18.45
C ASN A 441 2.17 15.95 18.77
N VAL A 442 2.45 14.67 18.58
CA VAL A 442 1.51 13.58 18.90
C VAL A 442 1.41 13.38 20.41
N VAL A 443 2.54 13.34 21.11
CA VAL A 443 2.61 13.03 22.55
C VAL A 443 2.40 14.26 23.42
N CYS A 444 2.94 15.42 23.03
CA CYS A 444 2.90 16.64 23.84
C CYS A 444 1.73 17.58 23.45
N ARG A 445 0.59 17.03 23.01
CA ARG A 445 -0.62 17.81 22.65
C ARG A 445 -0.95 18.87 23.73
N PRO A 446 -1.46 20.06 23.34
CA PRO A 446 -1.97 21.04 24.29
C PRO A 446 -3.17 20.51 25.08
#